data_AF-A0A2D4YY74-F1
#
_entry.id   AF-A0A2D4YY74-F1
#
_cell.length_a   1.000
_cell.length_b   1.000
_cell.length_c   1.000
_cell.angle_alpha   90.00
_cell.angle_beta   90.00
_cell.angle_gamma   90.00
#
_symmetry.space_group_name_H-M   'P 1'
#
loop_
_entity.id
_entity.type
_entity.pdbx_description
1 polymer ?
#
loop_
_entity_poly.entity_id
_entity_poly.type
_entity_poly.pdbx_seq_one_letter_code
_entity_poly.pdbx_strand_id
1 'polypeptide(L)'
;MISLSSCVRASLGVSLLLAAGSVYANWQPQPEPQHWRLVRQTHLSGDDWVFMEATDSPGLQAAEYFRSPRSVDGTVELEAGLLLRRGDQTAWVSKVIPMRAICSEGRLEQRDPSGNWASYPGRPGTVVKVRWICSMP
;
A
#
# COMPACT_ATOMS: atom_id res chain seq x y z
N MET A 1 -11.57 35.08 69.72
CA MET A 1 -12.46 33.91 69.88
C MET A 1 -12.81 33.39 68.49
N ILE A 2 -12.81 32.07 68.36
CA ILE A 2 -12.71 31.27 67.13
C ILE A 2 -13.95 31.44 66.23
N SER A 3 -13.77 31.52 64.91
CA SER A 3 -14.69 30.85 63.97
C SER A 3 -14.01 30.55 62.63
N LEU A 4 -14.22 29.32 62.17
CA LEU A 4 -13.68 28.65 61.01
C LEU A 4 -14.14 29.30 59.70
N SER A 5 -13.31 29.20 58.65
CA SER A 5 -13.82 28.86 57.32
C SER A 5 -12.73 28.20 56.49
N SER A 6 -12.76 26.87 56.50
CA SER A 6 -12.04 26.01 55.58
C SER A 6 -12.56 26.21 54.17
N CYS A 7 -11.79 26.84 53.29
CA CYS A 7 -12.04 26.74 51.85
C CYS A 7 -11.37 25.47 51.33
N VAL A 8 -12.15 24.39 51.29
CA VAL A 8 -11.88 23.21 50.46
C VAL A 8 -11.65 23.68 49.03
N ARG A 9 -10.40 23.71 48.57
CA ARG A 9 -10.11 23.92 47.16
C ARG A 9 -10.29 22.60 46.43
N ALA A 10 -11.45 22.46 45.80
CA ALA A 10 -11.78 21.39 44.90
C ALA A 10 -10.76 21.32 43.75
N SER A 11 -10.31 20.10 43.47
CA SER A 11 -9.32 19.71 42.49
C SER A 11 -9.78 19.98 41.05
N LEU A 12 -8.89 20.49 40.20
CA LEU A 12 -9.01 20.38 38.74
C LEU A 12 -7.75 19.68 38.24
N GLY A 13 -7.79 18.35 38.31
CA GLY A 13 -6.87 17.51 37.56
C GLY A 13 -7.21 17.63 36.09
N VAL A 14 -6.42 18.40 35.34
CA VAL A 14 -6.51 18.43 33.88
C VAL A 14 -5.93 17.11 33.38
N SER A 15 -6.78 16.10 33.22
CA SER A 15 -6.44 14.90 32.45
C SER A 15 -6.35 15.30 30.98
N LEU A 16 -5.15 15.63 30.52
CA LEU A 16 -4.83 15.65 29.09
C LEU A 16 -5.00 14.22 28.56
N LEU A 17 -6.19 13.93 28.05
CA LEU A 17 -6.42 12.80 27.16
C LEU A 17 -5.62 13.11 25.89
N LEU A 18 -4.36 12.67 25.86
CA LEU A 18 -3.61 12.51 24.62
C LEU A 18 -4.36 11.46 23.80
N ALA A 19 -5.32 11.93 23.00
CA ALA A 19 -5.83 11.17 21.88
C ALA A 19 -4.65 10.97 20.93
N ALA A 20 -3.85 9.93 21.16
CA ALA A 20 -2.98 9.36 20.16
C ALA A 20 -3.86 8.70 19.10
N GLY A 21 -4.64 9.51 18.38
CA GLY A 21 -5.22 9.09 17.12
C GLY A 21 -4.03 8.69 16.26
N SER A 22 -3.99 7.42 15.86
CA SER A 22 -2.98 6.95 14.93
C SER A 22 -3.16 7.77 13.65
N VAL A 23 -2.31 8.77 13.45
CA VAL A 23 -2.16 9.44 12.16
C VAL A 23 -1.51 8.42 11.25
N TYR A 24 -2.29 7.43 10.80
CA TYR A 24 -1.95 6.66 9.62
C TYR A 24 -2.07 7.67 8.49
N ALA A 25 -0.94 8.27 8.12
CA ALA A 25 -0.85 9.17 6.98
C ALA A 25 -1.60 8.53 5.81
N ASN A 26 -2.44 9.32 5.13
CA ASN A 26 -3.24 8.91 3.99
C ASN A 26 -2.29 8.49 2.87
N TRP A 27 -1.81 7.25 2.92
CA TRP A 27 -0.81 6.74 2.00
C TRP A 27 -1.41 6.71 0.61
N GLN A 28 -0.66 7.24 -0.35
CA GLN A 28 -1.02 7.26 -1.75
C GLN A 28 0.20 6.88 -2.58
N PRO A 29 0.00 6.31 -3.78
CA PRO A 29 1.08 6.04 -4.70
C PRO A 29 1.90 7.31 -4.96
N GLN A 30 3.22 7.17 -4.96
CA GLN A 30 4.10 8.27 -5.31
C GLN A 30 4.03 8.56 -6.82
N PRO A 31 4.33 9.79 -7.27
CA PRO A 31 4.48 10.06 -8.70
C PRO A 31 5.50 9.12 -9.34
N GLU A 32 5.17 8.58 -10.51
CA GLU A 32 6.06 7.69 -11.27
C GLU A 32 7.36 8.41 -11.66
N PRO A 33 8.54 7.94 -11.24
CA PRO A 33 9.82 8.50 -11.66
C PRO A 33 10.02 8.39 -13.18
N GLN A 34 10.70 9.37 -13.78
CA GLN A 34 10.84 9.47 -15.24
C GLN A 34 11.50 8.23 -15.86
N HIS A 35 12.54 7.68 -15.23
CA HIS A 35 13.21 6.49 -15.76
C HIS A 35 12.29 5.27 -15.74
N TRP A 36 11.51 5.09 -14.67
CA TRP A 36 10.53 4.02 -14.56
C TRP A 36 9.40 4.14 -15.58
N ARG A 37 8.95 5.37 -15.88
CA ARG A 37 8.00 5.63 -16.97
C ARG A 37 8.50 5.14 -18.32
N LEU A 38 9.75 5.43 -18.65
CA LEU A 38 10.35 5.00 -19.93
C LEU A 38 10.46 3.47 -20.00
N VAL A 39 10.89 2.84 -18.91
CA VAL A 39 10.95 1.36 -18.82
C VAL A 39 9.56 0.76 -18.98
N ARG A 40 8.54 1.30 -18.29
CA ARG A 40 7.15 0.84 -18.39
C ARG A 40 6.63 0.96 -19.82
N GLN A 41 6.76 2.13 -20.45
CA GLN A 41 6.29 2.35 -21.82
C GLN A 41 6.94 1.40 -22.84
N THR A 42 8.17 0.94 -22.55
CA THR A 42 8.90 0.03 -23.44
C THR A 42 8.56 -1.44 -23.18
N HIS A 43 8.30 -1.83 -21.92
CA HIS A 43 8.30 -3.23 -21.51
C HIS A 43 6.97 -3.73 -20.89
N LEU A 44 6.07 -2.85 -20.47
CA LEU A 44 4.79 -3.21 -19.86
C LEU A 44 3.64 -2.61 -20.68
N SER A 45 3.05 -3.44 -21.53
CA SER A 45 1.98 -3.04 -22.44
C SER A 45 0.67 -2.66 -21.72
N GLY A 46 -0.10 -1.80 -22.40
CA GLY A 46 -1.41 -1.32 -21.97
C GLY A 46 -1.34 -0.06 -21.11
N ASP A 47 -2.52 0.47 -20.80
CA ASP A 47 -2.69 1.81 -20.24
C ASP A 47 -3.11 1.77 -18.76
N ASP A 48 -3.34 2.95 -18.17
CA ASP A 48 -3.88 3.15 -16.82
C ASP A 48 -3.07 2.52 -15.68
N TRP A 49 -1.78 2.30 -15.92
CA TRP A 49 -0.85 1.84 -14.89
C TRP A 49 -0.57 2.92 -13.85
N VAL A 50 -0.85 2.60 -12.59
CA VAL A 50 -0.47 3.39 -11.41
C VAL A 50 0.82 2.82 -10.84
N PHE A 51 1.87 3.64 -10.78
CA PHE A 51 3.16 3.27 -10.17
C PHE A 51 3.01 3.06 -8.67
N MET A 52 3.39 1.89 -8.16
CA MET A 52 3.24 1.56 -6.73
C MET A 52 4.56 1.77 -5.98
N GLU A 53 5.60 1.09 -6.43
CA GLU A 53 6.93 1.13 -5.82
C GLU A 53 7.98 0.60 -6.79
N ALA A 54 9.25 0.87 -6.46
CA ALA A 54 10.37 0.30 -7.16
C ALA A 54 11.58 0.08 -6.25
N THR A 55 12.37 -0.93 -6.61
CA THR A 55 13.73 -1.15 -6.11
C THR A 55 14.70 -0.80 -7.23
N ASP A 56 15.70 0.02 -6.95
CA ASP A 56 16.73 0.40 -7.91
C ASP A 56 18.11 0.21 -7.26
N SER A 57 18.70 -0.96 -7.50
CA SER A 57 20.00 -1.36 -6.94
C SER A 57 20.85 -2.06 -8.01
N PRO A 58 22.18 -2.10 -7.86
CA PRO A 58 23.05 -2.77 -8.84
C PRO A 58 22.70 -4.24 -9.09
N GLY A 59 22.21 -4.96 -8.07
CA GLY A 59 21.84 -6.38 -8.20
C GLY A 59 20.40 -6.62 -8.68
N LEU A 60 19.52 -5.63 -8.54
CA LEU A 60 18.10 -5.75 -8.84
C LEU A 60 17.48 -4.39 -9.15
N GLN A 61 16.84 -4.32 -10.30
CA GLN A 61 15.88 -3.27 -10.62
C GLN A 61 14.51 -3.91 -10.79
N ALA A 62 13.54 -3.44 -10.02
CA ALA A 62 12.17 -3.93 -10.09
C ALA A 62 11.18 -2.80 -9.88
N ALA A 63 10.04 -2.83 -10.57
CA ALA A 63 8.94 -1.92 -10.33
C ALA A 63 7.59 -2.66 -10.39
N GLU A 64 6.67 -2.22 -9.53
CA GLU A 64 5.30 -2.73 -9.44
C GLU A 64 4.32 -1.63 -9.85
N TYR A 65 3.35 -2.00 -10.67
CA TYR A 65 2.28 -1.13 -11.14
C TYR A 65 0.93 -1.82 -10.97
N PHE A 66 -0.12 -1.08 -10.65
CA PHE A 66 -1.49 -1.60 -10.60
C PHE A 66 -2.39 -0.94 -11.63
N ARG A 67 -3.40 -1.66 -12.11
CA ARG A 67 -4.46 -1.10 -12.96
C ARG A 67 -5.77 -1.86 -12.80
N SER A 68 -6.83 -1.32 -13.40
CA SER A 68 -8.14 -1.95 -13.55
C SER A 68 -8.74 -2.49 -12.23
N PRO A 69 -8.77 -1.69 -11.15
CA PRO A 69 -9.42 -2.10 -9.92
C PRO A 69 -10.92 -2.34 -10.17
N ARG A 70 -11.46 -3.38 -9.53
CA ARG A 70 -12.89 -3.65 -9.47
C ARG A 70 -13.27 -4.25 -8.13
N SER A 71 -14.29 -3.67 -7.52
CA SER A 71 -14.91 -4.23 -6.31
C SER A 71 -15.66 -5.54 -6.61
N VAL A 72 -15.34 -6.62 -5.87
CA VAL A 72 -15.96 -7.95 -5.98
C VAL A 72 -16.10 -8.56 -4.58
N ASP A 73 -17.32 -8.74 -4.08
CA ASP A 73 -17.63 -9.49 -2.85
C ASP A 73 -16.75 -9.15 -1.62
N GLY A 74 -16.56 -7.86 -1.35
CA GLY A 74 -15.72 -7.39 -0.23
C GLY A 74 -14.21 -7.46 -0.47
N THR A 75 -13.81 -7.76 -1.71
CA THR A 75 -12.44 -7.67 -2.21
C THR A 75 -12.36 -6.62 -3.31
N VAL A 76 -11.14 -6.18 -3.65
CA VAL A 76 -10.88 -5.43 -4.88
C VAL A 76 -9.95 -6.26 -5.74
N GLU A 77 -10.43 -6.76 -6.87
CA GLU A 77 -9.60 -7.44 -7.87
C GLU A 77 -8.92 -6.39 -8.77
N LEU A 78 -7.69 -6.65 -9.17
CA LEU A 78 -6.87 -5.74 -10.00
C LEU A 78 -5.79 -6.54 -10.75
N GLU A 79 -5.10 -5.86 -11.66
CA GLU A 79 -3.90 -6.41 -12.31
C GLU A 79 -2.64 -5.76 -11.77
N ALA A 80 -1.62 -6.57 -11.50
CA ALA A 80 -0.28 -6.08 -11.17
C ALA A 80 0.70 -6.33 -12.32
N GLY A 81 1.26 -5.24 -12.82
CA GLY A 81 2.37 -5.25 -13.75
C GLY A 81 3.69 -5.24 -13.00
N LEU A 82 4.52 -6.25 -13.25
CA LEU A 82 5.83 -6.44 -12.65
C LEU A 82 6.89 -6.28 -13.73
N LEU A 83 7.83 -5.37 -13.50
CA LEU A 83 9.03 -5.19 -14.30
C LEU A 83 10.24 -5.62 -13.48
N LEU A 84 11.13 -6.42 -14.08
CA LEU A 84 12.29 -6.98 -13.41
C LEU A 84 13.51 -6.99 -14.33
N ARG A 85 14.65 -6.50 -13.84
CA ARG A 85 15.97 -6.70 -14.43
C ARG A 85 16.95 -7.07 -13.33
N ARG A 86 17.63 -8.21 -13.47
CA ARG A 86 18.70 -8.63 -12.55
C ARG A 86 20.02 -7.99 -12.99
N GLY A 87 20.93 -7.75 -12.04
CA GLY A 87 22.19 -7.04 -12.33
C GLY A 87 23.10 -7.72 -13.35
N ASP A 88 23.01 -9.04 -13.47
CA ASP A 88 23.72 -9.87 -14.45
C ASP A 88 23.00 -9.98 -15.81
N GLN A 89 21.82 -9.36 -15.93
CA GLN A 89 20.96 -9.43 -17.10
C GLN A 89 20.77 -8.05 -17.74
N THR A 90 20.82 -8.01 -19.07
CA THR A 90 20.55 -6.79 -19.83
C THR A 90 19.07 -6.64 -20.17
N ALA A 91 18.36 -7.76 -20.30
CA ALA A 91 16.95 -7.80 -20.70
C ALA A 91 16.01 -7.55 -19.52
N TRP A 92 14.94 -6.79 -19.80
CA TRP A 92 13.80 -6.68 -18.90
C TRP A 92 12.86 -7.87 -19.05
N VAL A 93 12.40 -8.39 -17.93
CA VAL A 93 11.26 -9.31 -17.87
C VAL A 93 10.05 -8.51 -17.42
N SER A 94 8.93 -8.69 -18.13
CA SER A 94 7.63 -8.14 -17.72
C SER A 94 6.62 -9.26 -17.50
N LYS A 95 5.75 -9.07 -16.51
CA LYS A 95 4.64 -9.97 -16.23
C LYS A 95 3.43 -9.18 -15.75
N VAL A 96 2.25 -9.53 -16.23
CA VAL A 96 0.99 -9.08 -15.63
C VAL A 96 0.40 -10.26 -14.85
N ILE A 97 0.05 -10.04 -13.59
CA ILE A 97 -0.61 -11.04 -12.74
C ILE A 97 -1.95 -10.53 -12.22
N PRO A 98 -3.00 -11.37 -12.20
CA PRO A 98 -4.23 -11.03 -11.51
C PRO A 98 -4.00 -11.06 -10.00
N MET A 99 -4.47 -10.02 -9.33
CA MET A 99 -4.39 -9.84 -7.89
C MET A 99 -5.74 -9.49 -7.30
N ARG A 100 -5.88 -9.67 -5.98
CA ARG A 100 -6.98 -9.10 -5.21
C ARG A 100 -6.53 -8.63 -3.84
N ALA A 101 -7.16 -7.57 -3.37
CA ALA A 101 -7.05 -7.10 -2.00
C ALA A 101 -8.21 -7.65 -1.16
N ILE A 102 -7.88 -8.32 -0.06
CA ILE A 102 -8.86 -8.75 0.94
C ILE A 102 -9.01 -7.62 1.96
N CYS A 103 -10.03 -6.79 1.78
CA CYS A 103 -10.14 -5.50 2.46
C CYS A 103 -10.31 -5.62 3.98
N SER A 104 -11.05 -6.63 4.43
CA SER A 104 -11.21 -6.95 5.86
C SER A 104 -9.92 -7.43 6.53
N GLU A 105 -9.01 -8.03 5.76
CA GLU A 105 -7.77 -8.64 6.28
C GLU A 105 -6.53 -7.77 6.06
N GLY A 106 -6.61 -6.71 5.25
CA GLY A 106 -5.44 -5.89 4.93
C GLY A 106 -4.36 -6.65 4.15
N ARG A 107 -4.77 -7.65 3.35
CA ARG A 107 -3.88 -8.61 2.68
C ARG A 107 -4.06 -8.60 1.17
N LEU A 108 -2.99 -8.94 0.44
CA LEU A 108 -3.01 -9.16 -1.00
C LEU A 108 -2.95 -10.65 -1.32
N GLU A 109 -3.62 -11.02 -2.41
CA GLU A 109 -3.54 -12.33 -3.03
C GLU A 109 -3.24 -12.18 -4.53
N GLN A 110 -2.62 -13.20 -5.11
CA GLN A 110 -2.44 -13.36 -6.54
C GLN A 110 -3.02 -14.70 -6.98
N ARG A 111 -3.35 -14.87 -8.27
CA ARG A 111 -3.64 -16.23 -8.77
C ARG A 111 -2.34 -17.01 -8.95
N ASP A 112 -2.32 -18.22 -8.44
CA ASP A 112 -1.28 -19.19 -8.71
C ASP A 112 -1.42 -19.78 -10.14
N PRO A 113 -0.44 -20.58 -10.62
CA PRO A 113 -0.54 -21.22 -11.93
C PRO A 113 -1.73 -22.16 -12.11
N SER A 114 -2.34 -22.63 -11.02
CA SER A 114 -3.54 -23.49 -11.01
C SER A 114 -4.84 -22.67 -11.04
N GLY A 115 -4.74 -21.33 -10.98
CA GLY A 115 -5.86 -20.40 -10.98
C GLY A 115 -6.45 -20.10 -9.60
N ASN A 116 -5.90 -20.68 -8.52
CA ASN A 116 -6.36 -20.46 -7.16
C ASN A 116 -5.77 -19.17 -6.58
N TRP A 117 -6.51 -18.54 -5.67
CA TRP A 117 -5.98 -17.41 -4.91
C TRP A 117 -4.98 -17.87 -3.86
N ALA A 118 -3.79 -17.28 -3.87
CA ALA A 118 -2.73 -17.53 -2.92
C ALA A 118 -2.21 -16.20 -2.34
N SER A 119 -1.74 -16.23 -1.10
CA SER A 119 -1.19 -15.05 -0.45
C SER A 119 -0.05 -14.45 -1.26
N TYR A 120 -0.14 -13.14 -1.54
CA TYR A 120 0.95 -12.40 -2.14
C TYR A 120 1.87 -11.90 -1.02
N PRO A 121 3.18 -12.19 -1.07
CA PRO A 121 4.09 -11.85 0.01
C PRO A 121 4.15 -10.34 0.20
N GLY A 122 3.56 -9.87 1.30
CA GLY A 122 3.60 -8.48 1.68
C GLY A 122 5.00 -8.05 2.11
N ARG A 123 5.37 -6.82 1.75
CA ARG A 123 6.52 -6.08 2.30
C ARG A 123 6.04 -5.13 3.42
N PRO A 124 6.95 -4.56 4.23
CA PRO A 124 6.58 -3.47 5.13
C PRO A 124 5.76 -2.40 4.38
N GLY A 125 4.61 -2.01 4.93
CA GLY A 125 3.67 -1.08 4.28
C GLY A 125 2.55 -1.73 3.44
N THR A 126 2.49 -3.07 3.33
CA THR A 126 1.41 -3.74 2.56
C THR A 126 0.01 -3.37 3.05
N VAL A 127 -0.20 -3.29 4.37
CA VAL A 127 -1.53 -2.98 4.94
C VAL A 127 -2.03 -1.60 4.51
N VAL A 128 -1.16 -0.59 4.45
CA VAL A 128 -1.57 0.77 4.03
C VAL A 128 -1.84 0.82 2.52
N LYS A 129 -1.07 0.06 1.72
CA LYS A 129 -1.34 -0.12 0.29
C LYS A 129 -2.69 -0.80 0.06
N VAL A 130 -3.01 -1.86 0.80
CA VAL A 130 -4.31 -2.55 0.72
C VAL A 130 -5.46 -1.62 1.06
N ARG A 131 -5.33 -0.79 2.10
CA ARG A 131 -6.37 0.22 2.42
C ARG A 131 -6.60 1.19 1.27
N TRP A 132 -5.53 1.66 0.62
CA TRP A 132 -5.65 2.51 -0.56
C TRP A 132 -6.33 1.78 -1.72
N ILE A 133 -5.95 0.52 -2.00
CA ILE A 133 -6.60 -0.30 -3.04
C ILE A 133 -8.10 -0.45 -2.75
N CYS A 134 -8.45 -0.73 -1.50
CA CYS A 134 -9.83 -0.89 -1.06
C CYS A 134 -10.64 0.42 -1.01
N SER A 135 -10.00 1.56 -1.24
CA SER A 135 -10.69 2.85 -1.46
C SER A 135 -10.90 3.18 -2.94
N MET A 136 -10.37 2.37 -3.85
CA MET A 136 -10.60 2.52 -5.29
C MET A 136 -12.01 2.02 -5.67
N PRO A 137 -12.58 2.48 -6.79
CA PRO A 137 -13.91 2.06 -7.28
C PRO A 137 -14.06 0.54 -7.49
#